data_AF-A0A6A8QLF3-F1
#
_entry.id   AF-A0A6A8QLF3-F1
#
_cell.length_a   1.000
_cell.length_b   1.000
_cell.length_c   1.000
_cell.angle_alpha   90.00
_cell.angle_beta   90.00
_cell.angle_gamma   90.00
#
_symmetry.space_group_name_H-M   'P 1'
#
loop_
_entity.id
_entity.type
_entity.pdbx_description
1 polymer ?
#
loop_
_entity_poly.entity_id
_entity_poly.type
_entity_poly.pdbx_seq_one_letter_code
_entity_poly.pdbx_strand_id
1 'polypeptide(L)'
;MIRFRRSAVLSLAFGVLVSGATAVSAEDLVRRTPVVHLAQQGAVTQAQIARRLVAEGYSGVLMSEVPATPSNPHPETNPTLTAHPETQPVRHGWNGVAEKDGQTVQVYVDD
;
A
#
# COMPACT_ATOMS: atom_id res chain seq x y z
N MET A 1 -41.48 53.23 -18.50
CA MET A 1 -40.36 52.51 -17.84
C MET A 1 -39.05 52.94 -18.47
N ILE A 2 -37.98 53.01 -17.67
CA ILE A 2 -36.80 53.89 -17.79
C ILE A 2 -35.73 53.36 -18.79
N ARG A 3 -34.99 54.32 -19.38
CA ARG A 3 -33.86 54.26 -20.34
C ARG A 3 -32.64 53.46 -19.85
N PHE A 4 -31.78 52.97 -20.75
CA PHE A 4 -30.40 53.49 -21.02
C PHE A 4 -29.60 52.61 -22.02
N ARG A 5 -28.96 53.25 -23.02
CA ARG A 5 -27.87 52.71 -23.86
C ARG A 5 -26.52 52.84 -23.12
N ARG A 6 -25.57 51.93 -23.40
CA ARG A 6 -24.08 52.12 -23.39
C ARG A 6 -23.44 50.83 -23.92
N SER A 7 -22.84 50.84 -25.10
CA SER A 7 -21.40 51.09 -25.39
C SER A 7 -20.50 49.90 -25.01
N ALA A 8 -19.80 49.38 -26.02
CA ALA A 8 -18.81 48.32 -25.95
C ALA A 8 -17.61 48.68 -25.08
N VAL A 9 -17.07 47.70 -24.36
CA VAL A 9 -15.68 47.67 -23.90
C VAL A 9 -15.15 46.24 -24.09
N LEU A 10 -14.19 46.11 -25.00
CA LEU A 10 -13.30 44.96 -25.14
C LEU A 10 -12.33 44.99 -23.94
N SER A 11 -12.20 43.89 -23.21
CA SER A 11 -11.10 43.71 -22.25
C SER A 11 -10.68 42.25 -22.24
N LEU A 12 -9.51 41.99 -22.81
CA LEU A 12 -8.75 40.76 -22.58
C LEU A 12 -8.47 40.66 -21.08
N ALA A 13 -8.86 39.56 -20.46
CA ALA A 13 -8.31 39.14 -19.18
C ALA A 13 -7.78 37.71 -19.34
N PHE A 14 -6.46 37.63 -19.45
CA PHE A 14 -5.66 36.43 -19.34
C PHE A 14 -5.81 35.92 -17.89
N GLY A 15 -6.65 34.91 -17.68
CA GLY A 15 -6.86 34.28 -16.39
C GLY A 15 -6.17 32.93 -16.34
N VAL A 16 -4.91 32.90 -15.88
CA VAL A 16 -4.28 31.72 -15.28
C VAL A 16 -5.22 31.18 -14.21
N LEU A 17 -5.33 29.85 -14.10
CA LEU A 17 -5.76 28.99 -12.97
C LEU A 17 -6.30 27.71 -13.64
N VAL A 18 -5.65 26.55 -13.54
CA VAL A 18 -5.51 25.77 -12.31
C VAL A 18 -4.16 25.06 -12.32
N SER A 19 -3.27 25.52 -11.45
CA SER A 19 -2.16 24.73 -10.95
C SER A 19 -2.77 23.64 -10.06
N GLY A 20 -3.05 22.48 -10.65
CA GLY A 20 -3.50 21.28 -9.95
C GLY A 20 -2.34 20.42 -9.47
N ALA A 21 -1.22 21.03 -9.08
CA ALA A 21 -0.25 20.34 -8.24
C ALA A 21 -0.85 20.32 -6.84
N THR A 22 -1.64 19.28 -6.54
CA THR A 22 -1.96 18.93 -5.16
C THR A 22 -0.64 18.84 -4.43
N ALA A 23 -0.40 19.79 -3.53
CA ALA A 23 0.71 19.73 -2.62
C ALA A 23 0.53 18.42 -1.84
N VAL A 24 1.32 17.40 -2.20
CA VAL A 24 1.54 16.23 -1.37
C VAL A 24 2.16 16.79 -0.10
N SER A 25 1.36 16.92 0.96
CA SER A 25 1.88 17.28 2.27
C SER A 25 3.00 16.29 2.58
N ALA A 26 4.13 16.77 3.10
CA ALA A 26 5.28 15.92 3.44
C ALA A 26 4.92 14.78 4.44
N GLU A 27 3.74 14.87 5.06
CA GLU A 27 3.10 13.84 5.88
C GLU A 27 2.67 12.60 5.06
N ASP A 28 2.23 12.77 3.81
CA ASP A 28 1.95 11.66 2.86
C ASP A 28 3.25 11.01 2.35
N LEU A 29 4.39 11.70 2.46
CA LEU A 29 5.70 11.14 2.09
C LEU A 29 6.15 10.04 3.06
N VAL A 30 5.56 9.95 4.25
CA VAL A 30 5.86 8.94 5.28
C VAL A 30 4.61 8.13 5.58
N ARG A 31 3.97 7.58 4.55
CA ARG A 31 2.91 6.59 4.73
C ARG A 31 3.53 5.30 5.27
N ARG A 32 3.49 5.11 6.60
CA ARG A 32 3.93 3.85 7.22
C ARG A 32 2.90 2.77 6.92
N THR A 33 3.26 1.80 6.09
CA THR A 33 2.46 0.58 5.93
C THR A 33 2.45 -0.16 7.26
N PRO A 34 1.27 -0.55 7.79
CA PRO A 34 1.19 -1.32 9.03
C PRO A 34 1.93 -2.66 8.88
N VAL A 35 2.44 -3.18 10.00
CA VAL A 35 3.23 -4.42 10.04
C VAL A 35 2.65 -5.36 11.09
N VAL A 36 2.52 -6.64 10.76
CA VAL A 36 2.22 -7.72 11.72
C VAL A 36 3.46 -8.57 11.91
N HIS A 37 3.80 -8.82 13.17
CA HIS A 37 4.94 -9.64 13.58
C HIS A 37 4.46 -10.98 14.12
N LEU A 38 5.02 -12.07 13.59
CA LEU A 38 4.71 -13.44 13.98
C LEU A 38 5.94 -14.10 14.58
N ALA A 39 5.87 -14.58 15.82
CA ALA A 39 6.96 -15.36 16.40
C ALA A 39 7.04 -16.76 15.74
N GLN A 40 8.24 -17.16 15.31
CA GLN A 40 8.45 -18.50 14.72
C GLN A 40 8.53 -19.57 15.81
N GLN A 41 7.41 -20.23 16.12
CA GLN A 41 7.42 -21.39 17.01
C GLN A 41 7.66 -22.69 16.23
N GLY A 42 8.93 -23.12 16.17
CA GLY A 42 9.32 -24.38 15.53
C GLY A 42 9.28 -24.31 13.99
N ALA A 43 9.16 -25.48 13.34
CA ALA A 43 9.10 -25.56 11.88
C ALA A 43 7.70 -25.12 11.39
N VAL A 44 7.54 -23.81 11.19
CA VAL A 44 6.33 -23.22 10.61
C VAL A 44 6.51 -23.09 9.09
N THR A 45 5.48 -23.46 8.33
CA THR A 45 5.39 -23.25 6.88
C THR A 45 4.61 -21.98 6.58
N GLN A 46 4.81 -21.37 5.41
CA GLN A 46 4.04 -20.18 5.04
C GLN A 46 2.53 -20.47 4.96
N ALA A 47 2.13 -21.71 4.64
CA ALA A 47 0.74 -22.14 4.72
C ALA A 47 0.16 -22.06 6.15
N GLN A 48 0.95 -22.43 7.16
CA GLN A 48 0.52 -22.31 8.55
C GLN A 48 0.41 -20.84 8.98
N ILE A 49 1.32 -19.98 8.53
CA ILE A 49 1.21 -18.52 8.71
C ILE A 49 -0.07 -17.98 8.08
N ALA A 50 -0.32 -18.32 6.82
CA ALA A 50 -1.50 -17.84 6.10
C ALA A 50 -2.79 -18.28 6.79
N ARG A 51 -2.87 -19.55 7.23
CA ARG A 51 -4.03 -20.05 8.00
C ARG A 51 -4.22 -19.31 9.32
N ARG A 52 -3.13 -19.00 10.03
CA ARG A 52 -3.17 -18.23 11.28
C ARG A 52 -3.68 -16.81 11.04
N LEU A 53 -3.15 -16.11 10.03
CA LEU A 53 -3.60 -14.78 9.65
C LEU A 53 -5.11 -14.79 9.31
N VAL A 54 -5.58 -15.77 8.53
CA VAL A 54 -7.01 -15.91 8.24
C VAL A 54 -7.83 -16.14 9.51
N ALA A 55 -7.35 -16.97 10.45
CA ALA A 55 -8.03 -17.19 11.73
C ALA A 55 -8.06 -15.93 12.63
N GLU A 56 -7.07 -15.06 12.52
CA GLU A 56 -7.00 -13.75 13.18
C GLU A 56 -7.81 -12.67 12.43
N GLY A 57 -8.50 -13.06 11.35
CA GLY A 57 -9.40 -12.21 10.56
C GLY A 57 -8.68 -11.29 9.59
N TYR A 58 -7.49 -11.67 9.14
CA TYR A 58 -6.87 -11.07 7.96
C TYR A 58 -7.44 -11.72 6.70
N SER A 59 -7.42 -10.98 5.60
CA SER A 59 -7.84 -11.42 4.27
C SER A 59 -6.75 -11.10 3.25
N GLY A 60 -6.95 -11.42 1.96
CA GLY A 60 -6.00 -11.04 0.90
C GLY A 60 -4.55 -11.50 1.14
N VAL A 61 -4.38 -12.65 1.79
CA VAL A 61 -3.06 -13.12 2.21
C VAL A 61 -2.25 -13.55 0.99
N LEU A 62 -1.16 -12.84 0.71
CA LEU A 62 -0.22 -13.13 -0.37
C LEU A 62 1.17 -13.30 0.23
N MET A 63 1.79 -14.44 0.00
CA MET A 63 3.15 -14.70 0.42
C MET A 63 4.11 -14.56 -0.75
N SER A 64 5.35 -14.18 -0.45
CA SER A 64 6.36 -13.95 -1.47
C SER A 64 7.38 -15.07 -1.51
N GLU A 65 7.88 -15.35 -2.70
CA GLU A 65 9.04 -16.22 -2.91
C GLU A 65 10.37 -15.51 -2.66
N VAL A 66 10.38 -14.18 -2.77
CA VAL A 66 11.60 -13.37 -2.66
C VAL A 66 11.72 -12.69 -1.29
N PRO A 67 12.93 -12.52 -0.75
CA PRO A 67 13.14 -11.73 0.45
C PRO A 67 13.07 -10.23 0.16
N ALA A 68 12.79 -9.44 1.21
CA ALA A 68 13.10 -8.02 1.21
C ALA A 68 14.64 -7.86 1.18
N THR A 69 15.16 -6.99 0.31
CA THR A 69 16.60 -6.70 0.23
C THR A 69 16.82 -5.21 -0.03
N PRO A 70 18.02 -4.66 0.21
CA PRO A 70 18.31 -3.27 -0.16
C PRO A 70 18.09 -2.98 -1.66
N SER A 71 18.27 -3.99 -2.52
CA SER A 71 18.02 -3.89 -3.98
C SER A 71 16.55 -4.11 -4.37
N ASN A 72 15.72 -4.58 -3.45
CA ASN A 72 14.27 -4.77 -3.61
C ASN A 72 13.56 -4.22 -2.35
N PRO A 73 13.48 -2.89 -2.18
CA PRO A 73 12.92 -2.25 -0.99
C PRO A 73 11.38 -2.31 -0.94
N HIS A 74 10.72 -2.66 -2.05
CA HIS A 74 9.27 -2.78 -2.19
C HIS A 74 8.87 -4.19 -2.66
N PRO A 75 9.22 -5.24 -1.91
CA PRO A 75 8.96 -6.61 -2.33
C PRO A 75 7.46 -6.92 -2.41
N GLU A 76 6.59 -6.11 -1.80
CA GLU A 76 5.13 -6.16 -1.93
C GLU A 76 4.62 -5.86 -3.35
N THR A 77 5.46 -5.28 -4.23
CA THR A 77 5.13 -5.05 -5.64
C THR A 77 5.60 -6.19 -6.54
N ASN A 78 6.23 -7.21 -5.98
CA ASN A 78 6.82 -8.29 -6.76
C ASN A 78 5.72 -9.20 -7.36
N PRO A 79 5.77 -9.53 -8.67
CA PRO A 79 4.82 -10.43 -9.30
C PRO A 79 4.86 -11.88 -8.77
N THR A 80 5.87 -12.26 -7.99
CA THR A 80 5.96 -13.58 -7.34
C THR A 80 5.11 -13.69 -6.06
N LEU A 81 4.36 -12.65 -5.70
CA LEU A 81 3.36 -12.75 -4.63
C LEU A 81 2.27 -13.76 -5.02
N THR A 82 1.98 -14.69 -4.13
CA THR A 82 1.06 -15.79 -4.39
C THR A 82 0.09 -16.04 -3.24
N ALA A 83 -1.15 -16.37 -3.60
CA ALA A 83 -2.15 -16.89 -2.67
C ALA A 83 -1.96 -18.40 -2.39
N HIS A 84 -0.92 -19.01 -2.97
CA HIS A 84 -0.56 -20.43 -2.83
C HIS A 84 0.76 -20.60 -2.04
N PRO A 85 0.78 -20.30 -0.74
CA PRO A 85 2.00 -20.32 0.08
C PRO A 85 2.45 -21.74 0.49
N GLU A 86 1.74 -22.78 0.07
CA GLU A 86 1.96 -24.18 0.47
C GLU A 86 3.36 -24.75 0.16
N THR A 87 4.07 -24.19 -0.80
CA THR A 87 5.38 -24.70 -1.24
C THR A 87 6.57 -23.91 -0.70
N GLN A 88 6.33 -22.86 0.07
CA GLN A 88 7.37 -21.87 0.37
C GLN A 88 7.86 -21.95 1.82
N PRO A 89 9.19 -21.93 2.05
CA PRO A 89 9.75 -21.87 3.39
C PRO A 89 9.46 -20.51 4.02
N VAL A 90 9.20 -20.52 5.33
CA VAL A 90 9.16 -19.29 6.13
C VAL A 90 10.58 -18.73 6.25
N ARG A 91 10.68 -17.41 6.24
CA ARG A 91 11.95 -16.69 6.41
C ARG A 91 11.83 -15.72 7.56
N HIS A 92 12.93 -15.46 8.27
CA HIS A 92 12.98 -14.36 9.21
C HIS A 92 12.90 -13.02 8.46
N GLY A 93 12.17 -12.06 9.02
CA GLY A 93 11.84 -10.79 8.37
C GLY A 93 10.59 -10.88 7.50
N TRP A 94 10.58 -10.17 6.37
CA TRP A 94 9.39 -10.03 5.53
C TRP A 94 9.06 -11.31 4.75
N ASN A 95 7.79 -11.72 4.77
CA ASN A 95 7.29 -12.92 4.09
C ASN A 95 6.16 -12.64 3.10
N GLY A 96 5.51 -11.48 3.16
CA GLY A 96 4.37 -11.19 2.29
C GLY A 96 3.50 -10.06 2.81
N VAL A 97 2.27 -10.02 2.31
CA VAL A 97 1.24 -9.06 2.68
C VAL A 97 -0.06 -9.76 3.06
N ALA A 98 -0.87 -9.07 3.86
CA ALA A 98 -2.24 -9.43 4.15
C ALA A 98 -3.09 -8.16 4.22
N GLU A 99 -4.40 -8.30 4.32
CA GLU A 99 -5.33 -7.20 4.49
C GLU A 99 -6.05 -7.29 5.83
N LYS A 100 -6.12 -6.17 6.56
CA LYS A 100 -6.89 -6.02 7.79
C LYS A 100 -7.61 -4.68 7.77
N ASP A 101 -8.92 -4.69 8.03
CA ASP A 101 -9.74 -3.47 8.12
C ASP A 101 -9.60 -2.54 6.89
N GLY A 102 -9.45 -3.12 5.70
CA GLY A 102 -9.27 -2.39 4.44
C GLY A 102 -7.86 -1.83 4.20
N GLN A 103 -6.87 -2.22 5.01
CA GLN A 103 -5.49 -1.80 4.89
C GLN A 103 -4.57 -2.99 4.57
N THR A 104 -3.62 -2.79 3.67
CA THR A 104 -2.52 -3.74 3.45
C THR A 104 -1.54 -3.68 4.61
N VAL A 105 -1.25 -4.84 5.19
CA VAL A 105 -0.34 -5.07 6.30
C VAL A 105 0.83 -5.92 5.81
N GLN A 106 2.05 -5.51 6.14
CA GLN A 106 3.25 -6.30 5.86
C GLN A 106 3.38 -7.44 6.87
N VAL A 107 3.68 -8.65 6.41
CA VAL A 107 3.82 -9.84 7.25
C VAL A 107 5.29 -10.10 7.53
N TYR A 108 5.68 -9.96 8.79
CA TYR A 108 7.03 -10.25 9.28
C TYR A 108 7.03 -11.45 10.22
N VAL A 109 8.10 -12.23 10.16
CA VAL A 109 8.37 -13.32 11.10
C VAL A 109 9.63 -13.00 11.87
N ASP A 110 9.52 -13.06 13.19
CA ASP A 110 10.61 -12.80 14.11
C ASP A 110 11.17 -14.14 14.65
N ASP A 111 12.41 -14.08 15.17
CA ASP A 111 13.06 -15.17 15.90
C ASP A 111 12.32 -15.57 17.19
#